data_AF-K8EEM8-F1
#
_entry.id   AF-K8EEM8-F1
#
_cell.length_a   1.000
_cell.length_b   1.000
_cell.length_c   1.000
_cell.angle_alpha   90.00
_cell.angle_beta   90.00
_cell.angle_gamma   90.00
#
_symmetry.space_group_name_H-M   'P 1'
#
loop_
_entity.id
_entity.type
_entity.pdbx_description
1 polymer ?
#
loop_
_entity_poly.entity_id
_entity_poly.type
_entity_poly.pdbx_seq_one_letter_code
_entity_poly.pdbx_strand_id
1 'polypeptide(L)'
;MASTSYASASSNFAATPKRGQRPNSSSSSSSSSSSRATTPSSKDANKQRQEQRRRRRGEMTTTFATKESSSAVEEDLPSAFLNEAIRAEPKAYPPNRSYQQTVKKAFVVSGFGLHSGEDEIVRVCPAYANEGRYFVRVSDDSIEKETGEDEDGGALSDAQVNKLLLERARAMLSNDPNDRKEILRNQSILKREDKEKIDSPGDFLRNQGSETRVQANLANLAKGLQISSVLNAPGTDEAAVTKPEHLLSALEALGVDNCRIEIGGTGELPILDGGAGHWAHEICKAGVTPARDANDKGGEKVPKKQYKPREPVIVRDKDAFIMFTPQDQSKISYGIDLTYKSTAIGKQWFSWTPLEDAKYDVVIAPARTFGTIQDYMAFYRHDIIKGGTASCSLIANGTEFLNPPMRNGWENECARHKVLDLIGDMSLFAEPGMAGVPIGHVLCHKASHELHAEFMRQLAATERDVVDTEVWVTEDQILKEEEEFRAIWN
;
A
#
# COMPACT_ATOMS: atom_id res chain seq x y z
N MET A 1 9.00 25.08 -7.89
CA MET A 1 7.77 25.24 -8.71
C MET A 1 7.28 23.85 -9.06
N ALA A 2 6.04 23.50 -8.69
CA ALA A 2 5.35 22.38 -9.32
C ALA A 2 5.24 22.69 -10.81
N SER A 3 5.64 21.78 -11.69
CA SER A 3 5.36 21.94 -13.12
C SER A 3 3.96 21.44 -13.40
N THR A 4 2.99 22.32 -13.17
CA THR A 4 1.72 22.31 -13.89
C THR A 4 1.99 22.80 -15.31
N SER A 5 1.70 21.97 -16.32
CA SER A 5 1.61 22.42 -17.71
C SER A 5 0.15 22.60 -18.07
N TYR A 6 -0.34 23.84 -18.05
CA TYR A 6 -1.54 24.22 -18.80
C TYR A 6 -1.11 24.72 -20.18
N ALA A 7 -1.59 24.03 -21.23
CA ALA A 7 -1.46 24.47 -22.61
C ALA A 7 -2.40 25.66 -22.85
N SER A 8 -1.87 26.79 -23.34
CA SER A 8 -2.66 27.92 -23.81
C SER A 8 -3.08 27.69 -25.27
N ALA A 9 -4.38 27.52 -25.48
CA ALA A 9 -4.98 27.69 -26.80
C ALA A 9 -4.86 29.17 -27.21
N SER A 10 -4.07 29.44 -28.24
CA SER A 10 -3.96 30.78 -28.85
C SER A 10 -4.97 30.88 -29.99
N SER A 11 -6.01 31.70 -29.81
CA SER A 11 -6.87 32.15 -30.89
C SER A 11 -6.23 33.37 -31.58
N ASN A 12 -6.14 33.28 -32.90
CA ASN A 12 -5.68 34.34 -33.79
C ASN A 12 -6.60 35.57 -33.71
N PHE A 13 -6.02 36.75 -33.47
CA PHE A 13 -6.50 38.00 -34.08
C PHE A 13 -5.33 38.94 -34.36
N ALA A 14 -5.28 39.41 -35.60
CA ALA A 14 -4.17 40.13 -36.21
C ALA A 14 -4.26 41.66 -36.08
N ALA A 15 -3.08 42.30 -36.17
CA ALA A 15 -2.78 43.65 -36.71
C ALA A 15 -3.34 44.88 -35.95
N THR A 16 -2.62 45.99 -35.68
CA THR A 16 -1.45 46.66 -36.29
C THR A 16 -0.90 47.76 -35.34
N PRO A 17 0.28 48.37 -35.60
CA PRO A 17 1.12 49.06 -34.60
C PRO A 17 1.06 50.61 -34.65
N LYS A 18 1.50 51.27 -33.57
CA LYS A 18 2.00 52.65 -33.61
C LYS A 18 3.31 52.85 -32.84
N ARG A 19 4.11 53.71 -33.47
CA ARG A 19 5.53 54.04 -33.37
C ARG A 19 5.73 55.28 -32.48
N GLY A 20 6.90 55.43 -31.84
CA GLY A 20 7.37 56.71 -31.28
C GLY A 20 8.21 56.54 -30.01
N GLN A 21 9.53 56.44 -30.09
CA GLN A 21 10.53 57.53 -29.97
C GLN A 21 11.21 57.57 -28.58
N ARG A 22 12.55 57.41 -28.59
CA ARG A 22 13.50 57.81 -27.54
C ARG A 22 13.65 59.34 -27.51
N PRO A 23 14.28 59.92 -26.48
CA PRO A 23 15.70 60.25 -26.61
C PRO A 23 16.57 60.00 -25.35
N ASN A 24 17.89 60.05 -25.60
CA ASN A 24 19.03 59.89 -24.71
C ASN A 24 19.31 61.13 -23.82
N SER A 25 20.05 60.94 -22.72
CA SER A 25 21.05 61.88 -22.15
C SER A 25 21.95 61.14 -21.13
N SER A 26 23.23 60.89 -21.46
CA SER A 26 24.45 61.57 -20.90
C SER A 26 24.75 61.23 -19.43
N SER A 27 25.70 60.34 -19.12
CA SER A 27 27.16 60.57 -18.92
C SER A 27 27.56 61.05 -17.52
N SER A 28 28.35 60.24 -16.79
CA SER A 28 29.62 60.68 -16.15
C SER A 28 30.26 59.56 -15.30
N SER A 29 31.58 59.45 -15.46
CA SER A 29 32.62 58.83 -14.61
C SER A 29 32.52 59.26 -13.12
N SER A 30 33.18 58.70 -12.09
CA SER A 30 34.55 58.18 -11.95
C SER A 30 34.76 57.61 -10.53
N SER A 31 35.63 56.58 -10.43
CA SER A 31 36.72 56.35 -9.44
C SER A 31 36.49 56.31 -7.91
N SER A 32 36.88 55.14 -7.37
CA SER A 32 37.81 54.89 -6.24
C SER A 32 37.52 55.35 -4.80
N SER A 33 37.58 54.41 -3.86
CA SER A 33 38.50 54.47 -2.71
C SER A 33 38.52 53.16 -1.92
N SER A 34 39.74 52.67 -1.68
CA SER A 34 40.07 51.58 -0.76
C SER A 34 39.96 52.00 0.71
N SER A 35 39.65 51.07 1.61
CA SER A 35 40.15 51.12 2.98
C SER A 35 40.55 49.72 3.47
N ARG A 36 41.84 49.63 3.76
CA ARG A 36 42.62 48.54 4.35
C ARG A 36 42.24 48.40 5.83
N ALA A 37 41.95 47.18 6.29
CA ALA A 37 41.82 46.87 7.72
C ALA A 37 42.77 45.74 8.09
N THR A 38 43.56 46.01 9.12
CA THR A 38 44.68 45.27 9.69
C THR A 38 44.23 44.09 10.56
N THR A 39 44.92 42.96 10.44
CA THR A 39 44.85 41.79 11.34
C THR A 39 45.61 42.02 12.66
N PRO A 40 45.13 41.48 13.79
CA PRO A 40 46.00 41.05 14.88
C PRO A 40 45.87 39.55 15.22
N SER A 41 47.02 38.88 15.10
CA SER A 41 47.64 37.89 15.99
C SER A 41 46.78 37.06 16.97
N SER A 42 46.99 35.75 16.86
CA SER A 42 46.68 34.67 17.81
C SER A 42 47.10 34.95 19.25
N LYS A 43 46.13 34.95 20.19
CA LYS A 43 46.30 34.46 21.58
C LYS A 43 45.03 34.31 22.43
N ASP A 44 43.82 34.54 21.89
CA ASP A 44 42.57 34.50 22.68
C ASP A 44 41.61 33.33 22.37
N ALA A 45 42.06 32.30 21.66
CA ALA A 45 41.22 31.15 21.31
C ALA A 45 41.16 30.01 22.36
N ASN A 46 41.87 30.12 23.50
CA ASN A 46 42.04 29.00 24.42
C ASN A 46 41.55 29.21 25.87
N LYS A 47 40.80 30.28 26.14
CA LYS A 47 40.25 30.57 27.49
C LYS A 47 38.73 30.47 27.62
N GLN A 48 37.98 30.38 26.52
CA GLN A 48 36.52 30.19 26.57
C GLN A 48 36.04 28.73 26.44
N ARG A 49 36.96 27.77 26.27
CA ARG A 49 36.64 26.33 26.12
C ARG A 49 36.68 25.51 27.41
N GLN A 50 37.05 26.09 28.55
CA GLN A 50 37.12 25.39 29.86
C GLN A 50 36.01 25.75 30.85
N GLU A 51 35.22 26.81 30.62
CA GLU A 51 34.15 27.23 31.56
C GLU A 51 32.80 26.53 31.31
N GLN A 52 32.52 26.02 30.10
CA GLN A 52 31.25 25.35 29.76
C GLN A 52 31.20 23.84 30.10
N ARG A 53 32.32 23.23 30.51
CA ARG A 53 32.36 21.80 30.89
C ARG A 53 32.15 21.53 32.38
N ARG A 54 31.97 22.57 33.21
CA ARG A 54 31.75 22.44 34.67
C ARG A 54 30.29 22.55 35.14
N ARG A 55 29.32 22.72 34.23
CA ARG A 55 27.88 22.86 34.56
C ARG A 55 27.01 21.63 34.26
N ARG A 56 27.60 20.44 34.07
CA ARG A 56 26.87 19.21 33.70
C ARG A 56 27.11 17.96 34.59
N ARG A 57 27.53 18.11 35.85
CA ARG A 57 27.59 16.99 36.81
C ARG A 57 27.25 17.43 38.24
N GLY A 58 26.28 16.75 38.86
CA GLY A 58 25.80 16.93 40.24
C GLY A 58 24.29 17.16 40.28
N GLU A 59 23.46 16.11 40.17
CA GLU A 59 22.79 15.43 41.31
C GLU A 59 21.83 16.32 42.11
N MET A 60 20.52 16.05 42.02
CA MET A 60 19.67 15.93 43.21
C MET A 60 18.35 15.22 42.89
N THR A 61 18.22 14.04 43.47
CA THR A 61 16.97 13.35 43.84
C THR A 61 16.03 14.26 44.62
N THR A 62 14.76 14.34 44.24
CA THR A 62 13.65 14.66 45.15
C THR A 62 12.38 13.95 44.71
N THR A 63 11.91 13.06 45.58
CA THR A 63 10.56 12.49 45.67
C THR A 63 9.51 13.56 45.94
N PHE A 64 8.37 13.53 45.26
CA PHE A 64 7.10 14.03 45.80
C PHE A 64 5.91 13.20 45.34
N ALA A 65 5.06 12.88 46.32
CA ALA A 65 3.90 12.02 46.23
C ALA A 65 2.65 12.76 45.71
N THR A 66 1.80 11.97 45.05
CA THR A 66 0.34 12.05 44.87
C THR A 66 -0.39 13.35 45.27
N LYS A 67 -1.10 13.92 44.29
CA LYS A 67 -2.43 14.48 44.52
C LYS A 67 -3.32 14.29 43.31
N GLU A 68 -4.33 13.46 43.49
CA GLU A 68 -5.50 13.35 42.62
C GLU A 68 -6.24 14.70 42.57
N SER A 69 -6.65 15.12 41.38
CA SER A 69 -7.88 15.90 41.21
C SER A 69 -8.43 15.67 39.82
N SER A 70 -9.64 15.13 39.80
CA SER A 70 -10.46 14.71 38.68
C SER A 70 -11.05 15.86 37.86
N SER A 71 -11.32 15.56 36.59
CA SER A 71 -12.37 16.06 35.66
C SER A 71 -11.76 16.27 34.26
N ALA A 72 -11.65 15.21 33.46
CA ALA A 72 -12.70 14.72 32.54
C ALA A 72 -13.01 15.72 31.42
N VAL A 73 -12.30 15.61 30.29
CA VAL A 73 -12.83 15.34 28.93
C VAL A 73 -11.64 14.87 28.07
N GLU A 74 -11.28 13.58 28.15
CA GLU A 74 -10.52 12.89 27.10
C GLU A 74 -11.53 12.00 26.37
N GLU A 75 -11.90 12.40 25.15
CA GLU A 75 -12.58 11.49 24.22
C GLU A 75 -11.53 10.50 23.69
N ASP A 76 -11.38 9.40 24.42
CA ASP A 76 -10.68 8.20 23.95
C ASP A 76 -11.45 7.61 22.75
N LEU A 77 -11.00 7.95 21.54
CA LEU A 77 -11.25 7.13 20.36
C LEU A 77 -10.47 5.82 20.52
N PRO A 78 -11.07 4.65 20.21
CA PRO A 78 -10.66 3.39 20.81
C PRO A 78 -9.32 2.90 20.26
N SER A 79 -8.28 3.05 21.08
CA SER A 79 -7.03 2.29 21.01
C SER A 79 -7.22 0.76 21.13
N ALA A 80 -8.46 0.30 21.35
CA ALA A 80 -8.84 -1.11 21.39
C ALA A 80 -8.64 -1.81 20.03
N PHE A 81 -9.06 -1.19 18.91
CA PHE A 81 -8.94 -1.81 17.58
C PHE A 81 -7.49 -2.06 17.16
N LEU A 82 -6.57 -1.16 17.52
CA LEU A 82 -5.16 -1.30 17.17
C LEU A 82 -4.44 -2.35 18.03
N ASN A 83 -4.88 -2.52 19.28
CA ASN A 83 -4.29 -3.48 20.23
C ASN A 83 -4.84 -4.90 20.04
N GLU A 84 -6.02 -5.05 19.47
CA GLU A 84 -6.66 -6.36 19.26
C GLU A 84 -6.11 -7.09 18.03
N ALA A 85 -5.78 -6.35 16.96
CA ALA A 85 -5.03 -6.88 15.82
C ALA A 85 -3.64 -7.43 16.20
N ILE A 86 -3.06 -6.97 17.32
CA ILE A 86 -1.77 -7.42 17.86
C ILE A 86 -1.93 -8.68 18.75
N ARG A 87 -3.15 -8.99 19.22
CA ARG A 87 -3.43 -10.12 20.14
C ARG A 87 -4.07 -11.34 19.49
N ALA A 88 -4.59 -11.24 18.27
CA ALA A 88 -5.04 -12.40 17.52
C ALA A 88 -3.84 -13.32 17.22
N GLU A 89 -4.02 -14.65 17.32
CA GLU A 89 -3.02 -15.60 16.81
C GLU A 89 -2.66 -15.18 15.38
N PRO A 90 -1.36 -15.07 15.01
CA PRO A 90 -0.98 -14.71 13.66
C PRO A 90 -1.59 -15.75 12.71
N LYS A 91 -2.57 -15.33 11.91
CA LYS A 91 -3.03 -16.15 10.79
C LYS A 91 -1.84 -16.27 9.85
N ALA A 92 -1.48 -17.50 9.50
CA ALA A 92 -0.24 -17.81 8.78
C ALA A 92 -0.09 -16.95 7.52
N TYR A 93 1.06 -16.28 7.39
CA TYR A 93 1.42 -15.53 6.19
C TYR A 93 1.34 -16.46 4.98
N PRO A 94 0.56 -16.15 3.94
CA PRO A 94 0.36 -17.07 2.84
C PRO A 94 1.67 -17.29 2.08
N PRO A 95 2.10 -18.55 1.86
CA PRO A 95 3.28 -18.81 1.05
C PRO A 95 2.97 -18.44 -0.40
N ASN A 96 3.82 -17.59 -0.99
CA ASN A 96 3.90 -17.45 -2.44
C ASN A 96 4.41 -18.79 -3.01
N ARG A 97 3.89 -19.25 -4.14
CA ARG A 97 4.21 -20.58 -4.70
C ARG A 97 4.61 -20.46 -6.17
N SER A 98 5.24 -21.52 -6.68
CA SER A 98 5.61 -21.64 -8.09
C SER A 98 4.43 -21.90 -9.03
N TYR A 99 3.21 -21.97 -8.49
CA TYR A 99 1.98 -22.18 -9.21
C TYR A 99 1.00 -21.05 -8.93
N GLN A 100 0.07 -20.84 -9.85
CA GLN A 100 -0.91 -19.78 -9.77
C GLN A 100 -1.84 -19.98 -8.58
N GLN A 101 -2.14 -18.87 -7.92
CA GLN A 101 -2.89 -18.82 -6.69
C GLN A 101 -4.05 -17.82 -6.79
N THR A 102 -5.04 -18.04 -5.93
CA THR A 102 -6.24 -17.21 -5.76
C THR A 102 -6.58 -17.14 -4.26
N VAL A 103 -7.44 -16.19 -3.86
CA VAL A 103 -8.00 -16.16 -2.50
C VAL A 103 -8.82 -17.44 -2.25
N LYS A 104 -8.74 -17.99 -1.04
CA LYS A 104 -9.44 -19.22 -0.64
C LYS A 104 -10.92 -18.94 -0.30
N LYS A 105 -11.19 -17.79 0.30
CA LYS A 105 -12.53 -17.26 0.58
C LYS A 105 -12.62 -15.84 0.03
N ALA A 106 -13.81 -15.44 -0.39
CA ALA A 106 -14.05 -14.04 -0.69
C ALA A 106 -14.00 -13.21 0.61
N PHE A 107 -13.60 -11.94 0.50
CA PHE A 107 -13.63 -10.99 1.61
C PHE A 107 -14.10 -9.62 1.12
N VAL A 108 -14.69 -8.85 2.02
CA VAL A 108 -15.25 -7.53 1.74
C VAL A 108 -14.55 -6.48 2.58
N VAL A 109 -14.23 -5.35 1.95
CA VAL A 109 -13.67 -4.17 2.61
C VAL A 109 -14.47 -2.96 2.20
N SER A 110 -14.89 -2.16 3.17
CA SER A 110 -15.56 -0.88 2.95
C SER A 110 -14.81 0.26 3.62
N GLY A 111 -14.89 1.44 3.04
CA GLY A 111 -14.34 2.67 3.62
C GLY A 111 -14.59 3.85 2.69
N PHE A 112 -14.03 5.01 3.02
CA PHE A 112 -14.22 6.19 2.19
C PHE A 112 -13.22 6.24 1.04
N GLY A 113 -13.64 6.73 -0.13
CA GLY A 113 -12.73 7.14 -1.19
C GLY A 113 -11.93 8.37 -0.75
N LEU A 114 -10.63 8.40 -1.06
CA LEU A 114 -9.78 9.54 -0.71
C LEU A 114 -10.25 10.79 -1.46
N HIS A 115 -10.49 10.67 -2.76
CA HIS A 115 -10.85 11.78 -3.63
C HIS A 115 -12.34 12.07 -3.62
N SER A 116 -13.17 11.05 -3.77
CA SER A 116 -14.63 11.17 -3.76
C SER A 116 -15.14 11.65 -2.41
N GLY A 117 -14.57 11.11 -1.31
CA GLY A 117 -15.13 11.25 0.03
C GLY A 117 -16.41 10.43 0.25
N GLU A 118 -16.79 9.62 -0.74
CA GLU A 118 -17.99 8.78 -0.73
C GLU A 118 -17.68 7.41 -0.13
N ASP A 119 -18.72 6.68 0.27
CA ASP A 119 -18.59 5.29 0.70
C ASP A 119 -18.24 4.39 -0.49
N GLU A 120 -17.11 3.70 -0.39
CA GLU A 120 -16.65 2.72 -1.35
C GLU A 120 -16.65 1.33 -0.71
N ILE A 121 -17.00 0.32 -1.51
CA ILE A 121 -17.02 -1.07 -1.08
C ILE A 121 -16.38 -1.95 -2.14
N VAL A 122 -15.49 -2.83 -1.70
CA VAL A 122 -14.75 -3.74 -2.55
C VAL A 122 -14.91 -5.15 -2.03
N ARG A 123 -15.24 -6.09 -2.91
CA ARG A 123 -15.20 -7.52 -2.63
C ARG A 123 -14.14 -8.18 -3.49
N VAL A 124 -13.23 -8.93 -2.88
CA VAL A 124 -12.23 -9.72 -3.59
C VAL A 124 -12.67 -11.18 -3.57
N CYS A 125 -12.88 -11.77 -4.74
CA CYS A 125 -13.39 -13.12 -4.94
C CYS A 125 -12.35 -14.02 -5.62
N PRO A 126 -12.46 -15.35 -5.45
CA PRO A 126 -11.63 -16.28 -6.21
C PRO A 126 -11.84 -16.15 -7.72
N ALA A 127 -10.78 -16.39 -8.50
CA ALA A 127 -10.85 -16.50 -9.96
C ALA A 127 -10.16 -17.77 -10.47
N TYR A 128 -10.48 -18.17 -11.70
CA TYR A 128 -9.82 -19.31 -12.34
C TYR A 128 -8.38 -18.95 -12.74
N ALA A 129 -7.54 -19.97 -12.88
CA ALA A 129 -6.18 -19.80 -13.37
C ALA A 129 -6.17 -19.17 -14.77
N ASN A 130 -5.18 -18.32 -15.02
CA ASN A 130 -5.02 -17.50 -16.22
C ASN A 130 -6.11 -16.43 -16.45
N GLU A 131 -7.00 -16.17 -15.50
CA GLU A 131 -7.88 -14.98 -15.56
C GLU A 131 -7.15 -13.72 -15.08
N GLY A 132 -6.09 -13.87 -14.29
CA GLY A 132 -5.38 -12.75 -13.68
C GLY A 132 -6.24 -11.98 -12.68
N ARG A 133 -5.79 -10.77 -12.33
CA ARG A 133 -6.55 -9.82 -11.53
C ARG A 133 -7.41 -8.95 -12.43
N TYR A 134 -8.71 -8.86 -12.18
CA TYR A 134 -9.61 -8.00 -12.95
C TYR A 134 -10.68 -7.38 -12.07
N PHE A 135 -11.09 -6.17 -12.46
CA PHE A 135 -12.11 -5.42 -11.77
C PHE A 135 -13.46 -5.49 -12.50
N VAL A 136 -14.54 -5.46 -11.72
CA VAL A 136 -15.91 -5.40 -12.23
C VAL A 136 -16.70 -4.40 -11.40
N ARG A 137 -17.42 -3.51 -12.07
CA ARG A 137 -18.36 -2.59 -11.42
C ARG A 137 -19.65 -3.32 -11.12
N VAL A 138 -20.10 -3.26 -9.87
CA VAL A 138 -21.34 -3.90 -9.42
C VAL A 138 -22.19 -2.91 -8.64
N SER A 139 -23.49 -3.15 -8.51
CA SER A 139 -24.35 -2.32 -7.66
C SER A 139 -24.02 -2.54 -6.19
N ASP A 140 -24.13 -1.51 -5.37
CA ASP A 140 -23.82 -1.59 -3.93
C ASP A 140 -24.60 -2.68 -3.22
N ASP A 141 -25.88 -2.84 -3.56
CA ASP A 141 -26.78 -3.88 -3.01
C ASP A 141 -26.34 -5.32 -3.32
N SER A 142 -25.39 -5.51 -4.25
CA SER A 142 -24.90 -6.84 -4.66
C SER A 142 -23.68 -7.32 -3.87
N ILE A 143 -23.04 -6.41 -3.13
CA ILE A 143 -21.99 -6.75 -2.17
C ILE A 143 -22.64 -6.71 -0.80
N GLU A 144 -22.84 -7.88 -0.21
CA GLU A 144 -23.31 -7.98 1.17
C GLU A 144 -22.27 -7.28 2.07
N LYS A 145 -22.66 -6.17 2.67
CA LYS A 145 -21.88 -5.53 3.73
C LYS A 145 -21.84 -6.55 4.87
N GLU A 146 -20.67 -7.05 5.23
CA GLU A 146 -20.49 -7.69 6.54
C GLU A 146 -20.79 -6.59 7.56
N THR A 147 -22.04 -6.53 8.04
CA THR A 147 -22.42 -5.63 9.12
C THR A 147 -21.66 -6.11 10.34
N GLY A 148 -20.63 -5.37 10.71
CA GLY A 148 -19.70 -5.71 11.78
C GLY A 148 -20.42 -6.03 13.09
N GLU A 149 -20.52 -7.31 13.39
CA GLU A 149 -20.37 -7.89 14.73
C GLU A 149 -19.40 -9.08 14.66
N ASP A 150 -18.36 -8.96 13.83
CA ASP A 150 -17.27 -9.94 13.76
C ASP A 150 -16.10 -9.48 14.64
N GLU A 151 -16.38 -9.35 15.94
CA GLU A 151 -15.32 -9.55 16.93
C GLU A 151 -14.93 -11.04 16.84
N ASP A 152 -13.70 -11.30 16.41
CA ASP A 152 -13.09 -12.63 16.32
C ASP A 152 -13.35 -13.41 15.01
N GLY A 153 -12.75 -12.93 13.92
CA GLY A 153 -11.90 -13.79 13.09
C GLY A 153 -12.52 -15.06 12.48
N GLY A 154 -13.72 -14.97 11.89
CA GLY A 154 -14.37 -16.10 11.20
C GLY A 154 -15.46 -16.71 12.08
N ALA A 155 -16.41 -15.87 12.48
CA ALA A 155 -17.54 -16.31 13.27
C ALA A 155 -18.43 -17.25 12.44
N LEU A 156 -18.79 -18.36 13.08
CA LEU A 156 -19.89 -19.23 12.68
C LEU A 156 -21.13 -18.36 12.40
N SER A 157 -21.91 -18.62 11.35
CA SER A 157 -23.20 -17.94 11.16
C SER A 157 -24.10 -18.10 12.40
N ASP A 158 -25.08 -17.21 12.61
CA ASP A 158 -26.04 -17.31 13.73
C ASP A 158 -26.66 -18.71 13.86
N ALA A 159 -26.96 -19.36 12.73
CA ALA A 159 -27.46 -20.73 12.72
C ALA A 159 -26.45 -21.74 13.26
N GLN A 160 -25.16 -21.56 12.93
CA GLN A 160 -24.07 -22.39 13.41
C GLN A 160 -23.69 -22.08 14.86
N VAL A 161 -23.73 -20.82 15.31
CA VAL A 161 -23.58 -20.42 16.72
C VAL A 161 -24.68 -21.06 17.55
N ASN A 162 -25.94 -20.93 17.11
CA ASN A 162 -27.07 -21.55 17.77
C ASN A 162 -26.95 -23.08 17.81
N LYS A 163 -26.46 -23.71 16.74
CA LYS A 163 -26.17 -25.15 16.71
C LYS A 163 -25.05 -25.53 17.68
N LEU A 164 -23.98 -24.74 17.77
CA LEU A 164 -22.85 -24.97 18.67
C LEU A 164 -23.26 -24.79 20.14
N LEU A 165 -24.06 -23.76 20.44
CA LEU A 165 -24.63 -23.48 21.75
C LEU A 165 -25.61 -24.58 22.17
N LEU A 166 -26.47 -25.04 21.26
CA LEU A 166 -27.40 -26.14 21.51
C LEU A 166 -26.67 -27.44 21.82
N GLU A 167 -25.61 -27.76 21.06
CA GLU A 167 -24.74 -28.91 21.34
C GLU A 167 -24.02 -28.73 22.68
N ARG A 168 -23.53 -27.53 23.01
CA ARG A 168 -22.89 -27.25 24.30
C ARG A 168 -23.86 -27.41 25.48
N ALA A 169 -25.11 -26.95 25.33
CA ALA A 169 -26.16 -27.13 26.31
C ALA A 169 -26.51 -28.62 26.50
N ARG A 170 -26.59 -29.40 25.41
CA ARG A 170 -26.76 -30.86 25.47
C ARG A 170 -25.63 -31.56 26.23
N ALA A 171 -24.38 -31.14 26.03
CA ALA A 171 -23.24 -31.69 26.77
C ALA A 171 -23.25 -31.34 28.26
N MET A 172 -23.71 -30.13 28.63
CA MET A 172 -23.84 -29.72 30.03
C MET A 172 -24.97 -30.45 30.76
N LEU A 173 -26.02 -30.84 30.03
CA LEU A 173 -27.20 -31.52 30.58
C LEU A 173 -27.11 -33.06 30.52
N SER A 174 -26.16 -33.63 29.76
CA SER A 174 -25.98 -35.08 29.69
C SER A 174 -25.09 -35.61 30.82
N ASN A 175 -25.61 -36.60 31.55
CA ASN A 175 -24.87 -37.35 32.57
C ASN A 175 -24.06 -38.53 32.00
N ASP A 176 -24.23 -38.85 30.71
CA ASP A 176 -23.51 -39.95 30.04
C ASP A 176 -22.12 -39.47 29.54
N PRO A 177 -21.01 -40.12 29.94
CA PRO A 177 -19.67 -39.81 29.42
C PRO A 177 -19.50 -40.02 27.91
N ASN A 178 -20.23 -40.95 27.28
CA ASN A 178 -20.11 -41.25 25.85
C ASN A 178 -20.76 -40.16 24.99
N ASP A 179 -21.95 -39.69 25.38
CA ASP A 179 -22.64 -38.57 24.72
C ASP A 179 -21.80 -37.30 24.72
N ARG A 180 -21.16 -36.97 25.85
CA ARG A 180 -20.27 -35.81 25.96
C ARG A 180 -19.07 -35.90 24.99
N LYS A 181 -18.55 -37.11 24.77
CA LYS A 181 -17.43 -37.36 23.85
C LYS A 181 -17.85 -37.20 22.39
N GLU A 182 -19.06 -37.64 22.05
CA GLU A 182 -19.65 -37.49 20.72
C GLU A 182 -19.99 -36.03 20.41
N ILE A 183 -20.53 -35.28 21.38
CA ILE A 183 -20.84 -33.85 21.23
C ILE A 183 -19.56 -33.01 21.01
N LEU A 184 -18.50 -33.27 21.78
CA LEU A 184 -17.20 -32.60 21.58
C LEU A 184 -16.60 -32.94 20.20
N ARG A 185 -16.77 -34.18 19.73
CA ARG A 185 -16.38 -34.58 18.37
C ARG A 185 -17.19 -33.83 17.31
N ASN A 186 -18.51 -33.71 17.46
CA ASN A 186 -19.37 -32.99 16.52
C ASN A 186 -19.06 -31.49 16.48
N GLN A 187 -18.77 -30.86 17.63
CA GLN A 187 -18.27 -29.49 17.68
C GLN A 187 -16.93 -29.32 16.95
N SER A 188 -16.02 -30.29 17.09
CA SER A 188 -14.75 -30.26 16.37
C SER A 188 -14.90 -30.46 14.85
N ILE A 189 -15.92 -31.22 14.41
CA ILE A 189 -16.27 -31.40 12.99
C ILE A 189 -16.88 -30.10 12.44
N LEU A 190 -17.85 -29.50 13.12
CA LEU A 190 -18.47 -28.22 12.70
C LEU A 190 -17.44 -27.09 12.59
N LYS A 191 -16.51 -26.98 13.54
CA LYS A 191 -15.39 -26.03 13.47
C LYS A 191 -14.38 -26.34 12.34
N ARG A 192 -14.30 -27.59 11.88
CA ARG A 192 -13.46 -27.99 10.73
C ARG A 192 -14.15 -27.72 9.40
N GLU A 193 -15.44 -28.00 9.28
CA GLU A 193 -16.23 -27.75 8.08
C GLU A 193 -16.18 -26.27 7.65
N ASP A 194 -16.26 -25.32 8.58
CA ASP A 194 -16.10 -23.89 8.27
C ASP A 194 -14.67 -23.47 7.91
N LYS A 195 -13.66 -24.13 8.50
CA LYS A 195 -12.24 -23.89 8.13
C LYS A 195 -11.89 -24.47 6.75
N GLU A 196 -12.64 -25.47 6.29
CA GLU A 196 -12.43 -26.17 5.02
C GLU A 196 -13.31 -25.64 3.87
N LYS A 197 -14.31 -24.79 4.12
CA LYS A 197 -15.06 -24.14 3.05
C LYS A 197 -14.14 -23.28 2.18
N ILE A 198 -14.02 -23.65 0.91
CA ILE A 198 -13.28 -22.94 -0.14
C ILE A 198 -14.33 -22.42 -1.11
N ASP A 199 -14.33 -21.11 -1.36
CA ASP A 199 -15.25 -20.52 -2.32
C ASP A 199 -14.79 -20.84 -3.75
N SER A 200 -15.74 -21.06 -4.65
CA SER A 200 -15.46 -21.36 -6.06
C SER A 200 -15.61 -20.09 -6.90
N PRO A 201 -14.76 -19.84 -7.92
CA PRO A 201 -14.94 -18.71 -8.83
C PRO A 201 -16.35 -18.65 -9.44
N GLY A 202 -16.95 -19.82 -9.72
CA GLY A 202 -18.30 -19.92 -10.27
C GLY A 202 -19.41 -19.33 -9.39
N ASP A 203 -19.20 -19.21 -8.08
CA ASP A 203 -20.18 -18.67 -7.14
C ASP A 203 -20.43 -17.16 -7.34
N PHE A 204 -19.51 -16.46 -8.01
CA PHE A 204 -19.51 -15.00 -8.18
C PHE A 204 -19.75 -14.53 -9.63
N LEU A 205 -19.88 -15.46 -10.58
CA LEU A 205 -20.08 -15.13 -12.00
C LEU A 205 -21.57 -14.87 -12.28
N ARG A 206 -22.08 -13.73 -11.81
CA ARG A 206 -23.46 -13.27 -12.09
C ARG A 206 -23.49 -12.59 -13.47
N ASN A 207 -24.09 -13.24 -14.48
CA ASN A 207 -24.31 -12.70 -15.84
C ASN A 207 -23.04 -12.51 -16.70
N GLN A 208 -22.37 -13.60 -17.07
CA GLN A 208 -21.16 -13.61 -17.93
C GLN A 208 -21.29 -12.89 -19.29
N GLY A 209 -22.50 -12.53 -19.74
CA GLY A 209 -22.72 -11.92 -21.06
C GLY A 209 -22.76 -10.38 -21.10
N SER A 210 -22.84 -9.69 -19.96
CA SER A 210 -23.05 -8.22 -19.91
C SER A 210 -22.15 -7.45 -18.95
N GLU A 211 -21.22 -8.12 -18.25
CA GLU A 211 -20.32 -7.47 -17.31
C GLU A 211 -19.11 -6.84 -18.02
N THR A 212 -18.80 -5.59 -17.70
CA THR A 212 -17.59 -4.92 -18.18
C THR A 212 -16.42 -5.30 -17.26
N ARG A 213 -15.51 -6.13 -17.78
CA ARG A 213 -14.26 -6.48 -17.09
C ARG A 213 -13.16 -5.48 -17.41
N VAL A 214 -12.51 -4.96 -16.38
CA VAL A 214 -11.31 -4.13 -16.50
C VAL A 214 -10.12 -4.94 -15.99
N GLN A 215 -9.36 -5.51 -16.92
CA GLN A 215 -8.15 -6.26 -16.55
C GLN A 215 -7.13 -5.34 -15.87
N ALA A 216 -6.55 -5.79 -14.75
CA ALA A 216 -5.47 -5.08 -14.07
C ALA A 216 -4.15 -5.32 -14.80
N ASN A 217 -3.96 -4.65 -15.93
CA ASN A 217 -2.77 -4.75 -16.76
C ASN A 217 -2.37 -3.42 -17.39
N LEU A 218 -1.17 -3.40 -17.97
CA LEU A 218 -0.59 -2.21 -18.61
C LEU A 218 -1.43 -1.67 -19.78
N ALA A 219 -2.22 -2.52 -20.46
CA ALA A 219 -3.04 -2.09 -21.59
C ALA A 219 -4.19 -1.17 -21.15
N ASN A 220 -4.73 -1.40 -19.95
CA ASN A 220 -5.83 -0.60 -19.39
C ASN A 220 -5.33 0.57 -18.54
N LEU A 221 -4.03 0.68 -18.26
CA LEU A 221 -3.45 1.78 -17.50
C LEU A 221 -3.55 3.10 -18.28
N ALA A 222 -4.26 4.05 -17.69
CA ALA A 222 -4.46 5.38 -18.23
C ALA A 222 -3.13 6.15 -18.40
N LYS A 223 -3.19 7.27 -19.13
CA LYS A 223 -2.04 8.18 -19.33
C LYS A 223 -2.28 9.48 -18.59
N GLY A 224 -1.21 10.18 -18.24
CA GLY A 224 -1.30 11.46 -17.53
C GLY A 224 -1.68 11.28 -16.07
N LEU A 225 -1.18 10.21 -15.43
CA LEU A 225 -1.39 9.88 -14.03
C LEU A 225 -0.74 10.96 -13.15
N GLN A 226 -1.56 11.72 -12.42
CA GLN A 226 -1.07 12.80 -11.57
C GLN A 226 -0.94 12.41 -10.10
N ILE A 227 -1.98 11.76 -9.55
CA ILE A 227 -2.12 11.58 -8.10
C ILE A 227 -2.17 10.09 -7.70
N SER A 228 -2.66 9.22 -8.58
CA SER A 228 -2.75 7.77 -8.40
C SER A 228 -2.81 7.05 -9.73
N SER A 229 -2.73 5.72 -9.70
CA SER A 229 -3.01 4.89 -10.87
C SER A 229 -4.51 4.86 -11.18
N VAL A 230 -4.83 4.76 -12.47
CA VAL A 230 -6.19 4.70 -13.01
C VAL A 230 -6.24 3.68 -14.13
N LEU A 231 -7.16 2.72 -14.04
CA LEU A 231 -7.42 1.75 -15.10
C LEU A 231 -8.72 2.13 -15.81
N ASN A 232 -8.69 2.27 -17.13
CA ASN A 232 -9.87 2.53 -17.94
C ASN A 232 -10.43 1.23 -18.49
N ALA A 233 -11.75 1.14 -18.59
CA ALA A 233 -12.38 0.02 -19.26
C ALA A 233 -12.13 0.09 -20.78
N PRO A 234 -12.00 -1.05 -21.47
CA PRO A 234 -11.89 -1.05 -22.92
C PRO A 234 -13.12 -0.39 -23.57
N GLY A 235 -12.89 0.74 -24.24
CA GLY A 235 -13.92 1.42 -25.03
C GLY A 235 -14.91 2.32 -24.26
N THR A 236 -14.74 2.53 -22.94
CA THR A 236 -15.57 3.45 -22.15
C THR A 236 -14.86 3.92 -20.88
N ASP A 237 -15.14 5.15 -20.44
CA ASP A 237 -14.65 5.71 -19.17
C ASP A 237 -15.61 5.41 -17.99
N GLU A 238 -16.81 4.88 -18.24
CA GLU A 238 -17.87 4.68 -17.22
C GLU A 238 -17.53 3.61 -16.17
N ALA A 239 -16.53 2.77 -16.44
CA ALA A 239 -16.07 1.72 -15.54
C ALA A 239 -14.60 1.90 -15.13
N ALA A 240 -14.12 3.15 -15.12
CA ALA A 240 -12.77 3.45 -14.64
C ALA A 240 -12.59 3.03 -13.17
N VAL A 241 -11.40 2.48 -12.88
CA VAL A 241 -10.97 2.08 -11.54
C VAL A 241 -9.88 3.02 -11.09
N THR A 242 -10.06 3.67 -9.95
CA THR A 242 -9.08 4.61 -9.41
C THR A 242 -8.51 4.13 -8.08
N LYS A 243 -7.23 4.42 -7.85
CA LYS A 243 -6.46 3.97 -6.67
C LYS A 243 -6.31 2.45 -6.49
N PRO A 244 -6.10 1.67 -7.56
CA PRO A 244 -5.91 0.24 -7.38
C PRO A 244 -4.57 -0.11 -6.70
N GLU A 245 -3.59 0.81 -6.68
CA GLU A 245 -2.19 0.53 -6.32
C GLU A 245 -2.00 -0.13 -4.95
N HIS A 246 -2.72 0.29 -3.90
CA HIS A 246 -2.53 -0.30 -2.57
C HIS A 246 -3.04 -1.75 -2.48
N LEU A 247 -4.23 -2.01 -3.03
CA LEU A 247 -4.79 -3.36 -3.10
C LEU A 247 -3.92 -4.25 -3.97
N LEU A 248 -3.55 -3.76 -5.16
CA LEU A 248 -2.70 -4.50 -6.09
C LEU A 248 -1.32 -4.82 -5.50
N SER A 249 -0.75 -3.91 -4.70
CA SER A 249 0.49 -4.16 -3.98
C SER A 249 0.36 -5.31 -2.98
N ALA A 250 -0.73 -5.36 -2.22
CA ALA A 250 -0.99 -6.45 -1.28
C ALA A 250 -1.25 -7.78 -2.01
N LEU A 251 -2.03 -7.78 -3.09
CA LEU A 251 -2.32 -8.99 -3.88
C LEU A 251 -1.04 -9.56 -4.50
N GLU A 252 -0.22 -8.71 -5.12
CA GLU A 252 1.06 -9.12 -5.71
C GLU A 252 1.99 -9.72 -4.65
N ALA A 253 2.13 -9.04 -3.50
CA ALA A 253 3.06 -9.46 -2.46
C ALA A 253 2.65 -10.72 -1.71
N LEU A 254 1.35 -10.97 -1.59
CA LEU A 254 0.80 -12.14 -0.91
C LEU A 254 0.48 -13.31 -1.86
N GLY A 255 0.90 -13.21 -3.12
CA GLY A 255 0.77 -14.28 -4.09
C GLY A 255 -0.67 -14.54 -4.55
N VAL A 256 -1.47 -13.49 -4.73
CA VAL A 256 -2.80 -13.60 -5.35
C VAL A 256 -2.67 -13.18 -6.82
N ASP A 257 -2.57 -14.18 -7.69
CA ASP A 257 -2.35 -13.97 -9.13
C ASP A 257 -3.67 -13.85 -9.89
N ASN A 258 -4.69 -14.56 -9.42
CA ASN A 258 -6.02 -14.59 -10.01
C ASN A 258 -7.04 -14.16 -8.95
N CYS A 259 -7.78 -13.09 -9.23
CA CYS A 259 -8.95 -12.73 -8.44
C CYS A 259 -9.89 -11.83 -9.24
N ARG A 260 -11.19 -11.97 -8.92
CA ARG A 260 -12.22 -11.05 -9.35
C ARG A 260 -12.37 -9.98 -8.27
N ILE A 261 -12.31 -8.72 -8.65
CA ILE A 261 -12.41 -7.59 -7.72
C ILE A 261 -13.67 -6.81 -8.07
N GLU A 262 -14.68 -6.91 -7.24
CA GLU A 262 -15.95 -6.20 -7.42
C GLU A 262 -15.91 -4.88 -6.67
N ILE A 263 -16.31 -3.80 -7.34
CA ILE A 263 -16.29 -2.45 -6.80
C ILE A 263 -17.70 -1.86 -6.87
N GLY A 264 -18.26 -1.49 -5.72
CA GLY A 264 -19.44 -0.62 -5.58
C GLY A 264 -19.06 0.87 -5.52
N GLY A 265 -20.00 1.76 -5.26
CA GLY A 265 -19.71 3.19 -5.06
C GLY A 265 -19.32 3.92 -6.33
N THR A 266 -18.27 4.75 -6.30
CA THR A 266 -17.89 5.64 -7.40
C THR A 266 -16.91 5.02 -8.40
N GLY A 267 -16.20 3.96 -8.01
CA GLY A 267 -15.10 3.36 -8.80
C GLY A 267 -13.72 3.65 -8.23
N GLU A 268 -13.65 4.42 -7.14
CA GLU A 268 -12.47 4.58 -6.30
C GLU A 268 -12.38 3.42 -5.29
N LEU A 269 -11.17 2.89 -5.08
CA LEU A 269 -10.95 1.96 -3.98
C LEU A 269 -10.84 2.71 -2.64
N PRO A 270 -11.35 2.15 -1.53
CA PRO A 270 -11.32 2.81 -0.23
C PRO A 270 -9.88 3.04 0.24
N ILE A 271 -9.61 4.23 0.79
CA ILE A 271 -8.26 4.62 1.23
C ILE A 271 -7.82 3.94 2.52
N LEU A 272 -8.79 3.55 3.35
CA LEU A 272 -8.58 2.92 4.65
C LEU A 272 -7.66 3.78 5.53
N ASP A 273 -6.54 3.22 5.98
CA ASP A 273 -5.54 3.90 6.78
C ASP A 273 -4.41 4.54 5.94
N GLY A 274 -4.52 4.49 4.61
CA GLY A 274 -3.53 5.04 3.67
C GLY A 274 -2.40 4.09 3.32
N GLY A 275 -2.32 2.91 3.94
CA GLY A 275 -1.39 1.85 3.56
C GLY A 275 -2.09 0.70 2.85
N ALA A 276 -1.40 -0.44 2.81
CA ALA A 276 -1.94 -1.71 2.34
C ALA A 276 -2.10 -2.75 3.46
N GLY A 277 -1.91 -2.35 4.73
CA GLY A 277 -1.94 -3.24 5.89
C GLY A 277 -3.29 -3.92 6.08
N HIS A 278 -4.40 -3.18 5.90
CA HIS A 278 -5.75 -3.73 5.97
C HIS A 278 -6.01 -4.75 4.85
N TRP A 279 -5.62 -4.43 3.61
CA TRP A 279 -5.69 -5.37 2.49
C TRP A 279 -4.88 -6.64 2.76
N ALA A 280 -3.66 -6.48 3.25
CA ALA A 280 -2.80 -7.60 3.60
C ALA A 280 -3.40 -8.47 4.70
N HIS A 281 -3.97 -7.85 5.74
CA HIS A 281 -4.66 -8.54 6.82
C HIS A 281 -5.83 -9.39 6.30
N GLU A 282 -6.71 -8.81 5.48
CA GLU A 282 -7.86 -9.54 4.93
C GLU A 282 -7.45 -10.68 3.99
N ILE A 283 -6.39 -10.50 3.19
CA ILE A 283 -5.84 -11.59 2.35
C ILE A 283 -5.28 -12.72 3.22
N CYS A 284 -4.54 -12.41 4.28
CA CYS A 284 -4.05 -13.42 5.23
C CYS A 284 -5.22 -14.12 5.96
N LYS A 285 -6.26 -13.37 6.32
CA LYS A 285 -7.47 -13.89 6.98
C LYS A 285 -8.26 -14.83 6.07
N ALA A 286 -8.45 -14.44 4.80
CA ALA A 286 -9.11 -15.24 3.78
C ALA A 286 -8.29 -16.48 3.40
N GLY A 287 -6.97 -16.35 3.41
CA GLY A 287 -6.03 -17.37 2.98
C GLY A 287 -5.92 -17.46 1.45
N VAL A 288 -4.88 -18.14 0.99
CA VAL A 288 -4.56 -18.30 -0.44
C VAL A 288 -4.51 -19.79 -0.80
N THR A 289 -5.03 -20.14 -1.96
CA THR A 289 -5.16 -21.53 -2.46
C THR A 289 -4.73 -21.62 -3.93
N PRO A 290 -4.31 -22.79 -4.46
CA PRO A 290 -4.05 -22.93 -5.89
C PRO A 290 -5.28 -22.53 -6.72
N ALA A 291 -5.08 -21.70 -7.75
CA ALA A 291 -6.12 -21.38 -8.72
C ALA A 291 -6.40 -22.61 -9.60
N ARG A 292 -7.69 -22.93 -9.75
CA ARG A 292 -8.12 -24.05 -10.61
C ARG A 292 -8.22 -23.56 -12.05
N ASP A 293 -7.80 -24.37 -13.01
CA ASP A 293 -8.13 -24.12 -14.42
C ASP A 293 -9.62 -24.42 -14.64
N ALA A 294 -10.32 -23.52 -15.33
CA ALA A 294 -11.75 -23.64 -15.63
C ALA A 294 -12.09 -24.92 -16.43
N ASN A 295 -11.12 -25.47 -17.16
CA ASN A 295 -11.27 -26.67 -17.98
C ASN A 295 -10.74 -27.93 -17.30
N ASP A 296 -10.15 -27.82 -16.11
CA ASP A 296 -9.44 -28.92 -15.47
C ASP A 296 -10.39 -29.95 -14.85
N LYS A 297 -10.15 -31.22 -15.19
CA LYS A 297 -10.85 -32.41 -14.68
C LYS A 297 -9.99 -33.22 -13.70
N GLY A 298 -8.73 -32.83 -13.47
CA GLY A 298 -7.68 -33.64 -12.85
C GLY A 298 -6.93 -33.03 -11.65
N GLY A 299 -7.12 -31.75 -11.33
CA GLY A 299 -6.53 -31.12 -10.14
C GLY A 299 -5.06 -30.73 -10.28
N GLU A 300 -4.57 -30.55 -11.52
CA GLU A 300 -3.19 -30.11 -11.76
C GLU A 300 -3.02 -28.62 -11.45
N LYS A 301 -1.88 -28.26 -10.84
CA LYS A 301 -1.57 -26.87 -10.51
C LYS A 301 -0.96 -26.17 -11.71
N VAL A 302 -1.56 -25.06 -12.13
CA VAL A 302 -1.06 -24.25 -13.26
C VAL A 302 0.21 -23.51 -12.82
N PRO A 303 1.33 -23.58 -13.55
CA PRO A 303 2.56 -22.90 -13.17
C PRO A 303 2.41 -21.37 -13.20
N LYS A 304 3.03 -20.69 -12.25
CA LYS A 304 3.13 -19.24 -12.18
C LYS A 304 4.44 -18.80 -12.81
N LYS A 305 4.36 -17.83 -13.71
CA LYS A 305 5.52 -17.31 -14.45
C LYS A 305 5.85 -15.88 -14.04
N GLN A 306 7.06 -15.47 -14.33
CA GLN A 306 7.57 -14.12 -14.05
C GLN A 306 8.50 -13.69 -15.19
N TYR A 307 8.54 -12.39 -15.44
CA TYR A 307 9.45 -11.83 -16.44
C TYR A 307 10.86 -11.66 -15.89
N LYS A 308 11.86 -12.06 -16.68
CA LYS A 308 13.29 -11.79 -16.43
C LYS A 308 13.89 -11.02 -17.62
N PRO A 309 13.79 -9.67 -17.63
CA PRO A 309 14.40 -8.84 -18.67
C PRO A 309 15.94 -8.98 -18.66
N ARG A 310 16.54 -8.99 -19.85
CA ARG A 310 17.99 -9.27 -20.02
C ARG A 310 18.86 -8.03 -20.06
N GLU A 311 18.26 -6.87 -20.28
CA GLU A 311 18.99 -5.63 -20.52
C GLU A 311 18.62 -4.57 -19.48
N PRO A 312 19.57 -3.69 -19.08
CA PRO A 312 19.26 -2.52 -18.28
C PRO A 312 18.32 -1.56 -19.03
N VAL A 313 17.33 -1.02 -18.31
CA VAL A 313 16.39 -0.02 -18.83
C VAL A 313 16.41 1.19 -17.91
N ILE A 314 16.49 2.40 -18.47
CA ILE A 314 16.44 3.65 -17.70
C ILE A 314 15.41 4.57 -18.32
N VAL A 315 14.47 5.05 -17.51
CA VAL A 315 13.54 6.12 -17.86
C VAL A 315 13.75 7.29 -16.92
N ARG A 316 13.77 8.51 -17.47
CA ARG A 316 14.01 9.75 -16.73
C ARG A 316 12.98 10.80 -17.06
N ASP A 317 12.55 11.54 -16.04
CA ASP A 317 11.86 12.83 -16.19
C ASP A 317 12.55 13.87 -15.30
N LYS A 318 13.26 14.82 -15.92
CA LYS A 318 14.08 15.84 -15.24
C LYS A 318 15.08 15.19 -14.27
N ASP A 319 14.86 15.33 -12.96
CA ASP A 319 15.70 14.78 -11.89
C ASP A 319 15.11 13.53 -11.23
N ALA A 320 13.94 13.06 -11.69
CA ALA A 320 13.37 11.77 -11.35
C ALA A 320 13.84 10.69 -12.34
N PHE A 321 14.03 9.47 -11.84
CA PHE A 321 14.33 8.33 -12.69
C PHE A 321 13.82 7.02 -12.10
N ILE A 322 13.67 6.04 -12.97
CA ILE A 322 13.47 4.62 -12.65
C ILE A 322 14.39 3.80 -13.56
N MET A 323 15.03 2.81 -12.99
CA MET A 323 16.00 1.96 -13.65
C MET A 323 15.75 0.49 -13.33
N PHE A 324 15.88 -0.36 -14.33
CA PHE A 324 16.03 -1.79 -14.17
C PHE A 324 17.48 -2.20 -14.41
N THR A 325 17.99 -3.11 -13.59
CA THR A 325 19.23 -3.84 -13.88
C THR A 325 18.99 -5.34 -13.72
N PRO A 326 19.38 -6.18 -14.70
CA PRO A 326 19.26 -7.63 -14.57
C PRO A 326 20.01 -8.15 -13.34
N GLN A 327 19.33 -8.94 -12.52
CA GLN A 327 19.90 -9.68 -11.39
C GLN A 327 19.23 -11.06 -11.29
N ASP A 328 19.71 -11.91 -10.38
CA ASP A 328 19.15 -13.24 -10.15
C ASP A 328 18.05 -13.27 -9.10
N GLN A 329 17.73 -12.11 -8.52
CA GLN A 329 16.65 -11.93 -7.55
C GLN A 329 15.90 -10.63 -7.81
N SER A 330 14.60 -10.65 -7.51
CA SER A 330 13.77 -9.44 -7.46
C SER A 330 14.24 -8.54 -6.32
N LYS A 331 14.56 -7.29 -6.63
CA LYS A 331 14.96 -6.28 -5.64
C LYS A 331 14.34 -4.95 -5.98
N ILE A 332 13.89 -4.23 -4.97
CA ILE A 332 13.29 -2.91 -5.13
C ILE A 332 14.03 -1.92 -4.24
N SER A 333 14.44 -0.79 -4.82
CA SER A 333 15.03 0.32 -4.09
C SER A 333 14.34 1.62 -4.48
N TYR A 334 13.93 2.41 -3.49
CA TYR A 334 13.21 3.66 -3.73
C TYR A 334 13.80 4.79 -2.91
N GLY A 335 14.17 5.86 -3.59
CA GLY A 335 14.62 7.12 -3.00
C GLY A 335 13.62 8.24 -3.24
N ILE A 336 13.39 9.05 -2.22
CA ILE A 336 12.62 10.29 -2.33
C ILE A 336 13.45 11.48 -1.87
N ASP A 337 13.17 12.65 -2.44
CA ASP A 337 13.69 13.94 -1.99
C ASP A 337 12.55 14.97 -2.06
N LEU A 338 11.96 15.26 -0.90
CA LEU A 338 10.93 16.27 -0.71
C LEU A 338 11.43 17.45 0.14
N THR A 339 12.75 17.64 0.29
CA THR A 339 13.33 18.75 1.07
C THR A 339 12.83 20.12 0.60
N TYR A 340 12.51 20.26 -0.69
CA TYR A 340 11.96 21.49 -1.27
C TYR A 340 10.49 21.77 -0.89
N LYS A 341 9.74 20.77 -0.41
CA LYS A 341 8.37 20.91 0.10
C LYS A 341 8.32 20.90 1.62
N SER A 342 8.98 19.94 2.25
CA SER A 342 9.03 19.77 3.69
C SER A 342 10.29 19.01 4.10
N THR A 343 11.04 19.56 5.05
CA THR A 343 12.21 18.90 5.61
C THR A 343 11.84 17.79 6.60
N ALA A 344 10.59 17.72 7.06
CA ALA A 344 10.06 16.61 7.86
C ALA A 344 10.11 15.29 7.08
N ILE A 345 9.68 15.33 5.81
CA ILE A 345 9.82 14.19 4.89
C ILE A 345 11.29 14.08 4.46
N GLY A 346 11.86 15.20 4.00
CA GLY A 346 13.28 15.27 3.68
C GLY A 346 13.71 14.31 2.57
N LYS A 347 14.86 13.66 2.78
CA LYS A 347 15.42 12.65 1.87
C LYS A 347 15.35 11.30 2.54
N GLN A 348 14.77 10.33 1.88
CA GLN A 348 14.63 8.99 2.44
C GLN A 348 14.96 7.96 1.37
N TRP A 349 15.49 6.83 1.83
CA TRP A 349 15.73 5.65 1.01
C TRP A 349 15.17 4.44 1.73
N PHE A 350 14.63 3.51 0.95
CA PHE A 350 14.31 2.18 1.40
C PHE A 350 14.67 1.18 0.30
N SER A 351 15.11 -0.01 0.69
CA SER A 351 15.36 -1.12 -0.21
C SER A 351 14.80 -2.38 0.40
N TRP A 352 14.26 -3.23 -0.44
CA TRP A 352 13.64 -4.48 -0.06
C TRP A 352 13.94 -5.55 -1.10
N THR A 353 14.50 -6.66 -0.62
CA THR A 353 14.67 -7.91 -1.37
C THR A 353 13.73 -8.95 -0.73
N PRO A 354 12.65 -9.38 -1.41
CA PRO A 354 11.64 -10.25 -0.80
C PRO A 354 12.21 -11.54 -0.18
N LEU A 355 13.24 -12.11 -0.81
CA LEU A 355 13.89 -13.35 -0.39
C LEU A 355 14.85 -13.21 0.80
N GLU A 356 15.30 -11.99 1.10
CA GLU A 356 16.35 -11.72 2.11
C GLU A 356 15.82 -10.94 3.31
N ASP A 357 14.89 -10.02 3.07
CA ASP A 357 14.36 -9.10 4.06
C ASP A 357 13.07 -9.61 4.72
N ALA A 358 12.63 -8.94 5.78
CA ALA A 358 11.39 -9.28 6.46
C ALA A 358 10.14 -9.12 5.57
N LYS A 359 9.08 -9.83 5.97
CA LYS A 359 7.82 -9.97 5.22
C LYS A 359 7.14 -8.63 4.90
N TYR A 360 6.49 -8.60 3.74
CA TYR A 360 5.80 -7.42 3.20
C TYR A 360 4.79 -6.80 4.17
N ASP A 361 3.97 -7.61 4.84
CA ASP A 361 2.94 -7.19 5.80
C ASP A 361 3.53 -6.47 7.01
N VAL A 362 4.77 -6.81 7.38
CA VAL A 362 5.49 -6.20 8.50
C VAL A 362 6.20 -4.92 8.08
N VAL A 363 6.86 -4.90 6.91
CA VAL A 363 7.84 -3.85 6.56
C VAL A 363 7.39 -2.87 5.48
N ILE A 364 6.36 -3.17 4.69
CA ILE A 364 5.89 -2.31 3.60
C ILE A 364 4.41 -1.99 3.74
N ALA A 365 3.55 -3.01 3.90
CA ALA A 365 2.10 -2.85 3.92
C ALA A 365 1.59 -1.78 4.92
N PRO A 366 2.18 -1.61 6.12
CA PRO A 366 1.70 -0.60 7.05
C PRO A 366 1.96 0.83 6.57
N ALA A 367 2.95 1.09 5.70
CA ALA A 367 3.42 2.43 5.37
C ALA A 367 2.34 3.28 4.69
N ARG A 368 1.95 4.37 5.34
CA ARG A 368 0.84 5.22 4.89
C ARG A 368 1.26 6.17 3.77
N THR A 369 0.28 6.51 2.94
CA THR A 369 0.40 7.63 2.00
C THR A 369 0.70 8.92 2.72
N PHE A 370 1.32 9.87 2.03
CA PHE A 370 1.88 11.04 2.66
C PHE A 370 1.81 12.27 1.77
N GLY A 371 1.76 13.43 2.39
CA GLY A 371 1.75 14.72 1.70
C GLY A 371 2.08 15.86 2.63
N THR A 372 2.28 17.05 2.06
CA THR A 372 2.42 18.25 2.87
C THR A 372 1.05 18.88 3.12
N ILE A 373 0.88 19.56 4.25
CA ILE A 373 -0.37 20.29 4.54
C ILE A 373 -0.72 21.29 3.43
N GLN A 374 0.30 21.88 2.78
CA GLN A 374 0.11 22.78 1.64
C GLN A 374 -0.46 22.06 0.41
N ASP A 375 0.04 20.85 0.11
CA ASP A 375 -0.50 20.01 -0.96
C ASP A 375 -1.94 19.60 -0.65
N TYR A 376 -2.22 19.12 0.57
CA TYR A 376 -3.59 18.78 1.01
C TYR A 376 -4.55 19.96 0.86
N MET A 377 -4.19 21.14 1.37
CA MET A 377 -5.00 22.35 1.24
C MET A 377 -5.21 22.76 -0.22
N ALA A 378 -4.22 22.55 -1.09
CA ALA A 378 -4.35 22.86 -2.50
C ALA A 378 -5.34 21.90 -3.19
N PHE A 379 -5.19 20.59 -2.97
CA PHE A 379 -6.10 19.58 -3.55
C PHE A 379 -7.53 19.74 -3.03
N TYR A 380 -7.71 19.95 -1.73
CA TYR A 380 -9.02 20.14 -1.13
C TYR A 380 -9.77 21.34 -1.75
N ARG A 381 -9.07 22.45 -2.01
CA ARG A 381 -9.64 23.64 -2.69
C ARG A 381 -10.02 23.41 -4.16
N HIS A 382 -9.52 22.34 -4.75
CA HIS A 382 -9.84 21.92 -6.11
C HIS A 382 -10.81 20.73 -6.13
N ASP A 383 -11.52 20.48 -5.03
CA ASP A 383 -12.49 19.38 -4.88
C ASP A 383 -11.86 17.98 -5.08
N ILE A 384 -10.57 17.84 -4.75
CA ILE A 384 -9.81 16.59 -4.77
C ILE A 384 -9.34 16.30 -3.33
N ILE A 385 -9.26 15.02 -2.95
CA ILE A 385 -8.97 14.58 -1.56
C ILE A 385 -10.08 15.02 -0.57
N LYS A 386 -11.35 14.78 -0.91
CA LYS A 386 -12.50 15.10 -0.03
C LYS A 386 -12.57 14.21 1.21
N GLY A 387 -12.08 12.97 1.13
CA GLY A 387 -11.97 12.03 2.25
C GLY A 387 -10.70 12.20 3.10
N GLY A 388 -9.89 13.23 2.81
CA GLY A 388 -8.56 13.43 3.40
C GLY A 388 -8.57 13.63 4.92
N THR A 389 -8.31 12.56 5.65
CA THR A 389 -8.23 12.55 7.12
C THR A 389 -6.81 12.23 7.61
N ALA A 390 -6.46 12.69 8.81
CA ALA A 390 -5.17 12.39 9.44
C ALA A 390 -5.01 10.90 9.81
N SER A 391 -6.10 10.13 9.80
CA SER A 391 -6.10 8.68 9.99
C SER A 391 -5.63 7.92 8.75
N CYS A 392 -5.77 8.50 7.55
CA CYS A 392 -5.46 7.83 6.29
C CYS A 392 -4.18 8.33 5.62
N SER A 393 -3.38 9.20 6.27
CA SER A 393 -2.17 9.76 5.66
C SER A 393 -1.20 10.36 6.67
N LEU A 394 0.09 10.34 6.35
CA LEU A 394 1.11 11.13 7.04
C LEU A 394 1.16 12.56 6.51
N ILE A 395 0.96 13.53 7.40
CA ILE A 395 0.87 14.94 7.01
C ILE A 395 2.09 15.69 7.53
N ALA A 396 2.91 16.17 6.61
CA ALA A 396 4.09 16.96 6.93
C ALA A 396 3.78 18.47 6.89
N ASN A 397 4.35 19.23 7.81
CA ASN A 397 4.29 20.69 7.83
C ASN A 397 5.64 21.28 8.22
N GLY A 398 6.35 21.86 7.23
CA GLY A 398 7.67 22.43 7.47
C GLY A 398 8.68 21.36 7.90
N THR A 399 9.10 21.41 9.17
CA THR A 399 10.12 20.54 9.76
C THR A 399 9.57 19.35 10.54
N GLU A 400 8.24 19.26 10.73
CA GLU A 400 7.60 18.25 11.58
C GLU A 400 6.43 17.55 10.86
N PHE A 401 6.06 16.38 11.37
CA PHE A 401 4.80 15.71 11.01
C PHE A 401 3.70 16.14 11.99
N LEU A 402 2.48 16.33 11.49
CA LEU A 402 1.33 16.75 12.29
C LEU A 402 0.70 15.60 13.08
N ASN A 403 0.90 14.35 12.64
CA ASN A 403 0.29 13.16 13.22
C ASN A 403 1.31 12.04 13.54
N PRO A 404 2.27 12.29 14.45
CA PRO A 404 3.10 11.24 15.03
C PRO A 404 2.26 10.27 15.90
N PRO A 405 2.76 9.04 16.18
CA PRO A 405 4.04 8.48 15.74
C PRO A 405 4.02 7.96 14.29
N MET A 406 5.23 7.78 13.73
CA MET A 406 5.40 6.99 12.52
C MET A 406 5.12 5.51 12.84
N ARG A 407 4.62 4.76 11.87
CA ARG A 407 4.35 3.34 12.05
C ARG A 407 5.62 2.58 12.32
N ASN A 408 5.55 1.67 13.29
CA ASN A 408 6.65 0.80 13.70
C ASN A 408 7.95 1.58 14.02
N GLY A 409 7.84 2.87 14.37
CA GLY A 409 8.98 3.74 14.66
C GLY A 409 9.86 4.09 13.45
N TRP A 410 9.39 3.90 12.22
CA TRP A 410 10.21 4.13 11.03
C TRP A 410 10.34 5.61 10.68
N GLU A 411 11.58 6.11 10.63
CA GLU A 411 11.85 7.45 10.07
C GLU A 411 11.64 7.50 8.55
N ASN A 412 11.71 6.34 7.87
CA ASN A 412 11.59 6.21 6.42
C ASN A 412 10.23 5.69 5.94
N GLU A 413 9.14 5.92 6.70
CA GLU A 413 7.77 5.48 6.34
C GLU A 413 7.37 5.98 4.93
N CYS A 414 7.74 7.20 4.55
CA CYS A 414 7.41 7.74 3.22
C CYS A 414 8.13 7.01 2.08
N ALA A 415 9.41 6.62 2.25
CA ALA A 415 10.11 5.80 1.25
C ALA A 415 9.55 4.38 1.16
N ARG A 416 9.12 3.78 2.28
CA ARG A 416 8.45 2.47 2.30
C ARG A 416 7.11 2.52 1.57
N HIS A 417 6.35 3.59 1.75
CA HIS A 417 5.12 3.81 0.98
C HIS A 417 5.39 3.92 -0.53
N LYS A 418 6.50 4.53 -0.95
CA LYS A 418 6.87 4.52 -2.37
C LYS A 418 7.30 3.17 -2.92
N VAL A 419 7.83 2.28 -2.08
CA VAL A 419 8.01 0.87 -2.46
C VAL A 419 6.66 0.17 -2.59
N LEU A 420 5.70 0.42 -1.69
CA LEU A 420 4.32 -0.08 -1.79
C LEU A 420 3.66 0.36 -3.12
N ASP A 421 3.67 1.67 -3.42
CA ASP A 421 3.14 2.22 -4.68
C ASP A 421 3.76 1.52 -5.90
N LEU A 422 5.09 1.33 -5.89
CA LEU A 422 5.81 0.72 -6.98
C LEU A 422 5.46 -0.76 -7.15
N ILE A 423 5.32 -1.54 -6.07
CA ILE A 423 4.89 -2.94 -6.16
C ILE A 423 3.48 -3.00 -6.77
N GLY A 424 2.58 -2.13 -6.32
CA GLY A 424 1.22 -2.00 -6.85
C GLY A 424 1.18 -1.68 -8.34
N ASP A 425 1.95 -0.69 -8.77
CA ASP A 425 2.03 -0.33 -10.19
C ASP A 425 2.70 -1.42 -11.02
N MET A 426 3.82 -1.98 -10.58
CA MET A 426 4.54 -3.05 -11.28
C MET A 426 3.70 -4.33 -11.38
N SER A 427 2.75 -4.55 -10.46
CA SER A 427 1.79 -5.65 -10.59
C SER A 427 0.99 -5.60 -11.90
N LEU A 428 0.84 -4.42 -12.53
CA LEU A 428 0.16 -4.23 -13.81
C LEU A 428 1.02 -4.67 -15.01
N PHE A 429 2.32 -4.93 -14.81
CA PHE A 429 3.19 -5.52 -15.81
C PHE A 429 2.89 -7.02 -16.03
N ALA A 430 2.13 -7.64 -15.11
CA ALA A 430 1.73 -9.04 -15.21
C ALA A 430 0.84 -9.30 -16.43
N GLU A 431 1.08 -10.44 -17.08
CA GLU A 431 0.04 -11.10 -17.88
C GLU A 431 -0.87 -11.93 -16.96
N PRO A 432 -2.08 -12.32 -17.40
CA PRO A 432 -2.99 -13.10 -16.57
C PRO A 432 -2.33 -14.36 -15.97
N GLY A 433 -2.28 -14.43 -14.63
CA GLY A 433 -1.66 -15.54 -13.90
C GLY A 433 -0.14 -15.44 -13.69
N MET A 434 0.50 -14.33 -14.09
CA MET A 434 1.92 -14.07 -13.84
C MET A 434 2.15 -13.13 -12.65
N ALA A 435 3.37 -13.16 -12.10
CA ALA A 435 3.87 -12.07 -11.25
C ALA A 435 4.22 -10.84 -12.12
N GLY A 436 3.91 -9.65 -11.61
CA GLY A 436 4.17 -8.38 -12.29
C GLY A 436 5.53 -7.78 -11.97
N VAL A 437 6.02 -7.93 -10.73
CA VAL A 437 7.39 -7.47 -10.40
C VAL A 437 8.40 -8.34 -11.16
N PRO A 438 9.31 -7.79 -11.97
CA PRO A 438 10.28 -8.56 -12.73
C PRO A 438 11.44 -9.06 -11.86
N ILE A 439 12.06 -10.17 -12.27
CA ILE A 439 13.31 -10.66 -11.68
C ILE A 439 14.44 -9.73 -12.08
N GLY A 440 15.04 -9.07 -11.10
CA GLY A 440 16.09 -8.08 -11.26
C GLY A 440 15.92 -6.93 -10.26
N HIS A 441 16.78 -5.91 -10.37
CA HIS A 441 16.74 -4.77 -9.46
C HIS A 441 16.07 -3.57 -10.12
N VAL A 442 14.93 -3.14 -9.56
CA VAL A 442 14.26 -1.88 -9.87
C VAL A 442 14.71 -0.81 -8.88
N LEU A 443 15.37 0.24 -9.38
CA LEU A 443 15.84 1.39 -8.61
C LEU A 443 15.11 2.66 -9.05
N CYS A 444 14.40 3.28 -8.12
CA CYS A 444 13.66 4.52 -8.34
C CYS A 444 14.25 5.68 -7.52
N HIS A 445 14.20 6.88 -8.11
CA HIS A 445 14.40 8.12 -7.39
C HIS A 445 13.34 9.13 -7.83
N LYS A 446 12.49 9.57 -6.89
CA LYS A 446 11.43 10.57 -7.12
C LYS A 446 10.46 10.23 -8.26
N ALA A 447 10.31 8.95 -8.60
CA ALA A 447 9.42 8.54 -9.68
C ALA A 447 7.95 8.77 -9.29
N SER A 448 7.11 9.07 -10.28
CA SER A 448 5.65 9.15 -10.13
C SER A 448 5.00 7.89 -10.72
N HIS A 449 3.70 7.69 -10.47
CA HIS A 449 2.93 6.64 -11.13
C HIS A 449 3.03 6.74 -12.67
N GLU A 450 3.05 7.95 -13.25
CA GLU A 450 3.27 8.14 -14.68
C GLU A 450 4.67 7.64 -15.11
N LEU A 451 5.70 7.91 -14.32
CA LEU A 451 7.06 7.43 -14.62
C LEU A 451 7.17 5.90 -14.46
N HIS A 452 6.44 5.31 -13.51
CA HIS A 452 6.31 3.85 -13.39
C HIS A 452 5.63 3.27 -14.64
N ALA A 453 4.53 3.87 -15.09
CA ALA A 453 3.79 3.46 -16.28
C ALA A 453 4.66 3.51 -17.55
N GLU A 454 5.36 4.62 -17.76
CA GLU A 454 6.28 4.79 -18.90
C GLU A 454 7.41 3.77 -18.85
N PHE A 455 7.97 3.52 -17.67
CA PHE A 455 8.98 2.49 -17.48
C PHE A 455 8.48 1.10 -17.80
N MET A 456 7.29 0.72 -17.34
CA MET A 456 6.69 -0.57 -17.69
C MET A 456 6.48 -0.71 -19.21
N ARG A 457 6.07 0.37 -19.90
CA ARG A 457 5.95 0.36 -21.37
C ARG A 457 7.30 0.15 -22.06
N GLN A 458 8.36 0.79 -21.58
CA GLN A 458 9.70 0.59 -22.14
C GLN A 458 10.28 -0.79 -21.81
N LEU A 459 10.06 -1.28 -20.59
CA LEU A 459 10.46 -2.63 -20.18
C LEU A 459 9.69 -3.71 -20.98
N ALA A 460 8.42 -3.48 -21.31
CA ALA A 460 7.64 -4.37 -22.16
C ALA A 460 8.17 -4.44 -23.61
N ALA A 461 8.99 -3.47 -24.04
CA ALA A 461 9.57 -3.44 -25.37
C ALA A 461 10.96 -4.10 -25.45
N THR A 462 11.56 -4.48 -24.32
CA THR A 462 12.88 -5.14 -24.30
C THR A 462 12.78 -6.66 -24.40
N GLU A 463 13.90 -7.27 -24.78
CA GLU A 463 14.03 -8.73 -24.74
C GLU A 463 13.99 -9.24 -23.30
N ARG A 464 13.14 -10.24 -23.06
CA ARG A 464 12.91 -10.81 -21.73
C ARG A 464 12.59 -12.29 -21.82
N ASP A 465 13.03 -13.02 -20.82
CA ASP A 465 12.63 -14.40 -20.61
C ASP A 465 11.33 -14.47 -19.81
N VAL A 466 10.57 -15.54 -20.02
CA VAL A 466 9.45 -15.95 -19.17
C VAL A 466 9.91 -17.19 -18.41
N VAL A 467 10.17 -17.02 -17.12
CA VAL A 467 10.72 -18.06 -16.25
C VAL A 467 9.73 -18.44 -15.16
N ASP A 468 10.02 -19.52 -14.44
CA ASP A 468 9.28 -19.84 -13.22
C ASP A 468 9.45 -18.72 -12.19
N THR A 469 8.37 -18.39 -11.49
CA THR A 469 8.37 -17.29 -10.53
C THR A 469 9.32 -17.54 -9.37
N GLU A 470 9.89 -16.46 -8.86
CA GLU A 470 10.50 -16.46 -7.54
C GLU A 470 9.43 -16.63 -6.45
N VAL A 471 9.75 -17.45 -5.46
CA VAL A 471 8.91 -17.67 -4.29
C VAL A 471 9.40 -16.74 -3.20
N TRP A 472 8.77 -15.56 -3.06
CA TRP A 472 9.21 -14.51 -2.13
C TRP A 472 9.33 -14.98 -0.67
N VAL A 473 8.51 -15.93 -0.25
CA VAL A 473 8.54 -16.53 1.08
C VAL A 473 8.30 -18.03 0.95
N THR A 474 9.25 -18.84 1.41
CA THR A 474 9.13 -20.31 1.38
C THR A 474 8.37 -20.85 2.59
N GLU A 475 7.81 -22.05 2.45
CA GLU A 475 7.17 -22.75 3.57
C GLU A 475 8.15 -23.03 4.71
N ASP A 476 9.41 -23.35 4.40
CA ASP A 476 10.46 -23.56 5.40
C ASP A 476 10.78 -22.26 6.17
N GLN A 477 10.78 -21.11 5.50
CA GLN A 477 10.96 -19.81 6.16
C GLN A 477 9.77 -19.51 7.09
N ILE A 478 8.54 -19.77 6.65
CA ILE A 478 7.34 -19.58 7.48
C ILE A 478 7.40 -20.48 8.71
N LEU A 479 7.66 -21.77 8.53
CA LEU A 479 7.70 -22.74 9.63
C LEU A 479 8.79 -22.39 10.63
N LYS A 480 9.99 -22.01 10.15
CA LYS A 480 11.09 -21.61 11.01
C LYS A 480 10.75 -20.35 11.83
N GLU A 481 10.16 -19.33 11.22
CA GLU A 481 9.74 -18.12 11.93
C GLU A 481 8.62 -18.40 12.94
N GLU A 482 7.66 -19.27 12.61
CA GLU A 482 6.61 -19.68 13.55
C GLU A 482 7.18 -20.45 14.75
N GLU A 483 8.17 -21.32 14.53
CA GLU A 483 8.88 -22.03 15.60
C GLU A 483 9.68 -21.07 16.49
N GLU A 484 10.44 -20.14 15.90
CA GLU A 484 11.19 -19.11 16.64
C GLU A 484 10.26 -18.20 17.45
N PHE A 485 9.13 -17.78 16.87
CA PHE A 485 8.13 -16.98 17.57
C PHE A 485 7.47 -17.75 18.74
N ARG A 486 7.08 -19.02 18.51
CA ARG A 486 6.55 -19.88 19.58
C ARG A 486 7.57 -20.10 20.69
N ALA A 487 8.87 -20.15 20.37
CA ALA A 487 9.93 -20.29 21.37
C ALA A 487 10.17 -19.01 22.20
N ILE A 488 9.85 -17.83 21.66
CA ILE A 488 9.88 -16.56 22.41
C ILE A 488 8.64 -16.42 23.31
N TRP A 489 7.51 -16.97 22.88
CA TRP A 489 6.23 -16.85 23.58
C TRP A 489 6.02 -17.89 24.69
N ASN A 490 6.60 -19.09 24.55
CA ASN A 490 6.65 -20.13 25.59
C ASN A 490 7.79 -19.87 26.57
#